data_AF-A0A8S1BK11-F1
#
_entry.id   AF-A0A8S1BK11-F1
#
_cell.length_a   1.000
_cell.length_b   1.000
_cell.length_c   1.000
_cell.angle_alpha   90.00
_cell.angle_beta   90.00
_cell.angle_gamma   90.00
#
_symmetry.space_group_name_H-M   'P 1'
#
loop_
_entity.id
_entity.type
_entity.pdbx_description
1 polymer ?
#
loop_
_entity_poly.entity_id
_entity_poly.type
_entity_poly.pdbx_seq_one_letter_code
_entity_poly.pdbx_strand_id
1 'polypeptide(L)'
;MLSMKKEVDTTRKIYYFTSAMTYLLAMVCSYMALQWINYPTQVVGKAAKPIPVMILGVLVGHKSYPLKKYLFVLLIVIGVVMFMYKDQGSKKVEESQGIGIGELLLCLSLLMDGLTGAVQERIKSESSPSAYAMMLNTNGWSSLILSVGVLVSGEIFKFISFISLYPDIIIYLVAFALVGALGQMFIFYMVAEFGPLPCSVVTTTRKFFTVLTSVILFGNVLLPRQWVGAILVFSGLFLDMFYSKGKGPVKRVAEK
;
A
#
# COMPACT_ATOMS: atom_id res chain seq x y z
N MET A 1 12.44 26.13 -19.87
CA MET A 1 11.87 26.98 -18.80
C MET A 1 10.67 26.25 -18.21
N LEU A 2 10.87 25.53 -17.10
CA LEU A 2 9.81 24.91 -16.32
C LEU A 2 8.98 26.03 -15.69
N SER A 3 7.75 26.22 -16.16
CA SER A 3 6.80 27.11 -15.52
C SER A 3 6.44 26.51 -14.17
N MET A 4 7.20 26.86 -13.13
CA MET A 4 6.78 26.75 -11.73
C MET A 4 5.65 27.77 -11.50
N LYS A 5 4.51 27.57 -12.15
CA LYS A 5 3.28 28.13 -11.63
C LYS A 5 3.04 27.37 -10.35
N LYS A 6 3.38 28.01 -9.23
CA LYS A 6 3.14 27.50 -7.87
C LYS A 6 1.62 27.36 -7.77
N GLU A 7 1.10 26.19 -8.17
CA GLU A 7 -0.30 25.84 -7.94
C GLU A 7 -0.50 25.98 -6.44
N VAL A 8 -1.26 26.99 -6.07
CA VAL A 8 -1.55 27.27 -4.66
C VAL A 8 -2.38 26.09 -4.20
N ASP A 9 -1.75 25.22 -3.43
CA ASP A 9 -2.38 24.05 -2.85
C ASP A 9 -3.52 24.51 -1.93
N THR A 10 -4.75 24.40 -2.43
CA THR A 10 -5.98 24.73 -1.70
C THR A 10 -6.50 23.57 -0.85
N THR A 11 -5.73 22.47 -0.74
CA THR A 11 -6.12 21.31 0.04
C THR A 11 -6.29 21.69 1.52
N ARG A 12 -7.41 21.28 2.12
CA ARG A 12 -7.63 21.46 3.56
C ARG A 12 -6.61 20.63 4.35
N LYS A 13 -5.89 21.28 5.27
CA LYS A 13 -4.87 20.62 6.12
C LYS A 13 -5.39 19.40 6.89
N ILE A 14 -6.69 19.37 7.20
CA ILE A 14 -7.35 18.23 7.86
C ILE A 14 -7.20 16.94 7.04
N TYR A 15 -7.29 17.00 5.70
CA TYR A 15 -7.13 15.81 4.86
C TYR A 15 -5.69 15.29 4.85
N TYR A 16 -4.69 16.19 4.88
CA TYR A 16 -3.31 15.76 5.04
C TYR A 16 -3.05 15.13 6.40
N PHE A 17 -3.64 15.69 7.46
CA PHE A 17 -3.53 15.14 8.80
C PHE A 17 -4.18 13.74 8.89
N THR A 18 -5.39 13.56 8.36
CA THR A 18 -6.06 12.24 8.37
C THR A 18 -5.36 11.22 7.48
N SER A 19 -4.84 11.63 6.32
CA SER A 19 -4.01 10.78 5.46
C SER A 19 -2.72 10.35 6.18
N ALA A 20 -2.07 11.27 6.89
CA ALA A 20 -0.84 10.98 7.63
C ALA A 20 -1.09 10.02 8.80
N MET A 21 -2.19 10.21 9.53
CA MET A 21 -2.58 9.38 10.66
C MET A 21 -2.94 7.96 10.21
N THR A 22 -3.78 7.83 9.19
CA THR A 22 -4.17 6.51 8.64
C THR A 22 -2.97 5.78 8.02
N TYR A 23 -2.08 6.51 7.34
CA TYR A 23 -0.84 5.95 6.80
C TYR A 23 0.07 5.40 7.91
N LEU A 24 0.30 6.17 8.98
CA LEU A 24 1.10 5.70 10.11
C LEU A 24 0.49 4.49 10.81
N LEU A 25 -0.82 4.54 11.08
CA LEU A 25 -1.51 3.45 11.76
C LEU A 25 -1.46 2.17 10.90
N ALA A 26 -1.61 2.28 9.58
CA ALA A 26 -1.41 1.16 8.67
C ALA A 26 0.00 0.55 8.82
N MET A 27 1.04 1.39 8.86
CA MET A 27 2.43 0.93 8.99
C MET A 27 2.70 0.29 10.36
N VAL A 28 2.28 0.91 11.46
CA VAL A 28 2.47 0.39 12.82
C VAL A 28 1.77 -0.95 13.00
N CYS A 29 0.49 -1.05 12.62
CA CYS A 29 -0.25 -2.32 12.69
C CYS A 29 0.39 -3.39 11.80
N SER A 30 0.93 -3.02 10.64
CA SER A 30 1.64 -3.97 9.78
C SER A 30 2.88 -4.52 10.48
N TYR A 31 3.74 -3.65 11.02
CA TYR A 31 4.96 -4.09 11.69
C TYR A 31 4.68 -4.87 12.98
N MET A 32 3.68 -4.46 13.77
CA MET A 32 3.27 -5.22 14.94
C MET A 32 2.77 -6.62 14.58
N ALA A 33 2.03 -6.77 13.48
CA ALA A 33 1.55 -8.08 13.04
C ALA A 33 2.70 -9.10 12.87
N LEU A 34 3.91 -8.67 12.48
CA LEU A 34 5.07 -9.56 12.31
C LEU A 34 5.52 -10.29 13.59
N GLN A 35 5.04 -9.86 14.77
CA GLN A 35 5.30 -10.58 16.02
C GLN A 35 4.50 -11.89 16.11
N TRP A 36 3.35 -11.97 15.41
CA TRP A 36 2.45 -13.13 15.44
C TRP A 36 2.38 -13.87 14.10
N ILE A 37 2.51 -13.15 12.98
CA ILE A 37 2.51 -13.74 11.65
C ILE A 37 3.89 -13.72 11.03
N ASN A 38 4.22 -14.79 10.30
CA ASN A 38 5.47 -14.83 9.55
C ASN A 38 5.47 -13.81 8.40
N TYR A 39 6.66 -13.43 7.95
CA TYR A 39 6.84 -12.46 6.87
C TYR A 39 6.11 -12.88 5.57
N PRO A 40 6.19 -14.14 5.08
CA PRO A 40 5.41 -14.57 3.91
C PRO A 40 3.91 -14.32 4.02
N THR A 41 3.28 -14.71 5.13
CA THR A 41 1.84 -14.48 5.40
C THR A 41 1.52 -12.99 5.37
N GLN A 42 2.39 -12.14 5.95
CA GLN A 42 2.21 -10.69 5.90
C GLN A 42 2.26 -10.14 4.48
N VAL A 43 3.21 -10.58 3.66
CA VAL A 43 3.33 -10.12 2.27
C VAL A 43 2.11 -10.56 1.45
N VAL A 44 1.61 -11.79 1.67
CA VAL A 44 0.37 -12.31 1.04
C VAL A 44 -0.83 -11.43 1.41
N GLY A 45 -1.06 -11.19 2.70
CA GLY A 45 -2.20 -10.38 3.12
C GLY A 45 -2.09 -8.94 2.62
N LYS A 46 -0.89 -8.35 2.64
CA LYS A 46 -0.66 -7.02 2.05
C LYS A 46 -0.82 -6.96 0.53
N ALA A 47 -0.86 -8.08 -0.18
CA ALA A 47 -1.20 -8.10 -1.60
C ALA A 47 -2.69 -7.82 -1.85
N ALA A 48 -3.54 -8.06 -0.85
CA ALA A 48 -4.98 -7.78 -0.91
C ALA A 48 -5.34 -6.29 -0.72
N LYS A 49 -4.36 -5.41 -0.51
CA LYS A 49 -4.53 -3.94 -0.40
C LYS A 49 -5.46 -3.31 -1.46
N PRO A 50 -5.46 -3.72 -2.74
CA PRO A 50 -6.36 -3.14 -3.74
C PRO A 50 -7.85 -3.28 -3.38
N ILE A 51 -8.26 -4.31 -2.65
CA ILE A 51 -9.67 -4.53 -2.28
C ILE A 51 -10.18 -3.42 -1.34
N PRO A 52 -9.60 -3.20 -0.14
CA PRO A 52 -9.99 -2.09 0.72
C PRO A 52 -9.85 -0.71 0.05
N VAL A 53 -8.78 -0.49 -0.72
CA VAL A 53 -8.57 0.78 -1.43
C VAL A 53 -9.71 1.07 -2.41
N MET A 54 -10.20 0.04 -3.11
CA MET A 54 -11.33 0.18 -4.02
C MET A 54 -12.64 0.44 -3.28
N ILE A 55 -12.95 -0.36 -2.26
CA ILE A 55 -14.20 -0.25 -1.49
C ILE A 55 -14.29 1.11 -0.81
N LEU A 56 -13.24 1.51 -0.09
CA LEU A 56 -13.21 2.79 0.63
C LEU A 56 -13.07 3.99 -0.31
N GLY A 57 -12.43 3.82 -1.47
CA GLY A 57 -12.43 4.83 -2.52
C GLY A 57 -13.85 5.14 -3.05
N VAL A 58 -14.76 4.17 -3.02
CA VAL A 58 -16.17 4.36 -3.40
C VAL A 58 -16.97 4.97 -2.27
N LEU A 59 -16.85 4.42 -1.07
CA LEU A 59 -17.63 4.84 0.10
C LEU A 59 -17.24 6.24 0.60
N VAL A 60 -15.94 6.51 0.72
CA VAL A 60 -15.40 7.74 1.32
C VAL A 60 -14.88 8.71 0.25
N GLY A 61 -14.23 8.17 -0.80
CA GLY A 61 -13.73 8.98 -1.91
C GLY A 61 -14.81 9.41 -2.91
N HIS A 62 -16.05 8.93 -2.77
CA HIS A 62 -17.18 9.17 -3.69
C HIS A 62 -16.87 8.89 -5.17
N LYS A 63 -15.95 7.95 -5.44
CA LYS A 63 -15.58 7.55 -6.80
C LYS A 63 -16.42 6.37 -7.24
N SER A 64 -16.87 6.37 -8.49
CA SER A 64 -17.53 5.21 -9.09
C SER A 64 -16.57 4.50 -10.03
N TYR A 65 -16.36 3.21 -9.81
CA TYR A 65 -15.62 2.36 -10.73
C TYR A 65 -16.60 1.53 -11.57
N PRO A 66 -16.29 1.22 -12.84
CA PRO A 66 -17.10 0.29 -13.61
C PRO A 66 -16.99 -1.11 -13.03
N LEU A 67 -18.09 -1.89 -13.03
CA LEU A 67 -18.16 -3.26 -12.50
C LEU A 67 -17.02 -4.16 -13.01
N LYS A 68 -16.62 -3.99 -14.27
CA LYS A 68 -15.49 -4.72 -14.89
C LYS A 68 -14.19 -4.54 -14.10
N LYS A 69 -13.94 -3.34 -13.57
CA LYS A 69 -12.72 -3.03 -12.80
C LYS A 69 -12.68 -3.78 -11.46
N TYR A 70 -13.83 -3.99 -10.82
CA TYR A 70 -13.92 -4.81 -9.62
C TYR A 70 -13.53 -6.26 -9.92
N LEU A 71 -14.04 -6.81 -11.02
CA LEU A 71 -13.71 -8.18 -11.44
C LEU A 71 -12.21 -8.34 -11.73
N PHE A 72 -11.59 -7.38 -12.42
CA PHE A 72 -10.16 -7.44 -12.73
C PHE A 72 -9.29 -7.36 -11.48
N VAL A 73 -9.59 -6.43 -10.57
CA VAL A 73 -8.85 -6.29 -9.31
C VAL A 73 -9.06 -7.52 -8.42
N LEU A 74 -10.27 -8.08 -8.37
CA LEU A 74 -10.54 -9.33 -7.67
C LEU A 74 -9.68 -10.48 -8.25
N LEU A 75 -9.62 -10.60 -9.58
CA LEU A 75 -8.82 -11.64 -10.27
C LEU A 75 -7.34 -11.52 -9.93
N ILE A 76 -6.79 -10.30 -9.95
CA ILE A 76 -5.39 -10.02 -9.57
C ILE A 76 -5.16 -10.43 -8.12
N VAL A 77 -6.04 -10.02 -7.19
CA VAL A 77 -5.86 -10.30 -5.77
C VAL A 77 -5.97 -11.79 -5.46
N ILE A 78 -6.96 -12.49 -6.03
CA ILE A 78 -7.08 -13.94 -5.91
C ILE A 78 -5.83 -14.62 -6.45
N GLY A 79 -5.34 -14.20 -7.63
CA GLY A 79 -4.14 -14.75 -8.23
C GLY A 79 -2.89 -14.56 -7.36
N VAL A 80 -2.66 -13.36 -6.82
CA VAL A 80 -1.50 -13.11 -5.94
C VAL A 80 -1.63 -13.88 -4.63
N VAL A 81 -2.82 -13.91 -4.02
CA VAL A 81 -3.04 -14.69 -2.80
C VAL A 81 -2.78 -16.17 -3.05
N MET A 82 -3.33 -16.74 -4.12
CA MET A 82 -3.14 -18.13 -4.50
C MET A 82 -1.66 -18.47 -4.78
N PHE A 83 -0.93 -17.56 -5.44
CA PHE A 83 0.49 -17.71 -5.76
C PHE A 83 1.38 -17.65 -4.52
N MET A 84 1.10 -16.71 -3.63
CA MET A 84 1.91 -16.46 -2.44
C MET A 84 1.53 -17.37 -1.27
N TYR A 85 0.35 -18.01 -1.31
CA TYR A 85 -0.09 -18.96 -0.29
C TYR A 85 0.88 -20.14 -0.26
N LYS A 86 1.58 -20.29 0.86
CA LYS A 86 2.46 -21.43 1.13
C LYS A 86 1.66 -22.47 1.90
N ASP A 87 1.59 -23.70 1.40
CA ASP A 87 1.09 -24.80 2.22
C ASP A 87 2.07 -24.96 3.38
N GLN A 88 1.64 -24.59 4.58
CA GLN A 88 2.37 -24.98 5.76
C GLN A 88 2.23 -26.50 5.84
N GLY A 89 3.31 -27.21 5.51
CA GLY A 89 3.38 -28.65 5.70
C GLY A 89 2.99 -28.97 7.13
N SER A 90 1.89 -29.69 7.28
CA SER A 90 1.42 -30.47 8.43
C SER A 90 2.18 -30.29 9.75
N LYS A 91 2.20 -29.07 10.30
CA LYS A 91 2.35 -28.89 11.75
C LYS A 91 0.96 -28.57 12.25
N LYS A 92 0.30 -29.61 12.77
CA LYS A 92 -0.81 -29.45 13.71
C LYS A 92 -0.29 -28.59 14.86
N VAL A 93 -0.50 -27.28 14.78
CA VAL A 93 -0.55 -26.43 15.96
C VAL A 93 -2.02 -26.42 16.31
N GLU A 94 -2.40 -27.26 17.28
CA GLU A 94 -3.60 -27.02 18.05
C GLU A 94 -3.40 -25.67 18.75
N GLU A 95 -4.07 -24.61 18.28
CA GLU A 95 -4.72 -23.59 19.12
C GLU A 95 -5.45 -22.51 18.29
N SER A 96 -6.75 -22.40 18.59
CA SER A 96 -7.75 -21.43 18.13
C SER A 96 -8.21 -21.47 16.66
N GLN A 97 -9.43 -21.96 16.43
CA GLN A 97 -10.23 -21.75 15.20
C GLN A 97 -10.71 -20.29 15.05
N GLY A 98 -9.95 -19.32 15.54
CA GLY A 98 -10.25 -17.89 15.51
C GLY A 98 -9.20 -17.07 14.76
N ILE A 99 -9.58 -15.87 14.32
CA ILE A 99 -8.65 -14.88 13.78
C ILE A 99 -7.68 -14.49 14.91
N GLY A 100 -6.39 -14.80 14.74
CA GLY A 100 -5.35 -14.41 15.69
C GLY A 100 -5.13 -12.90 15.72
N ILE A 101 -4.43 -12.41 16.74
CA ILE A 101 -4.13 -10.98 16.90
C ILE A 101 -3.33 -10.45 15.70
N GLY A 102 -2.42 -11.26 15.14
CA GLY A 102 -1.64 -10.90 13.96
C GLY A 102 -2.47 -10.71 12.69
N GLU A 103 -3.42 -11.62 12.44
CA GLU A 103 -4.37 -11.52 11.33
C GLU A 103 -5.30 -10.32 11.50
N LEU A 104 -5.78 -10.06 12.72
CA LEU A 104 -6.61 -8.90 13.02
C LEU A 104 -5.85 -7.58 12.79
N LEU A 105 -4.59 -7.49 13.25
CA LEU A 105 -3.72 -6.34 13.01
C LEU A 105 -3.43 -6.15 11.51
N LEU A 106 -3.26 -7.23 10.76
CA LEU A 106 -3.08 -7.18 9.31
C LEU A 106 -4.35 -6.68 8.60
N CYS A 107 -5.52 -7.15 9.00
CA CYS A 107 -6.82 -6.65 8.51
C CYS A 107 -7.01 -5.17 8.82
N LEU A 108 -6.73 -4.74 10.06
CA LEU A 108 -6.78 -3.33 10.45
C LEU A 108 -5.82 -2.49 9.62
N SER A 109 -4.59 -2.98 9.42
CA SER A 109 -3.58 -2.33 8.59
C SER A 109 -4.04 -2.13 7.14
N LEU A 110 -4.71 -3.13 6.55
CA LEU A 110 -5.28 -3.07 5.21
C LEU A 110 -6.45 -2.08 5.11
N LEU A 111 -7.31 -2.02 6.14
CA LEU A 111 -8.39 -1.03 6.21
C LEU A 111 -7.83 0.39 6.29
N MET A 112 -6.79 0.61 7.11
CA MET A 112 -6.12 1.91 7.21
C MET A 112 -5.40 2.31 5.92
N ASP A 113 -4.76 1.36 5.23
CA ASP A 113 -4.23 1.54 3.87
C ASP A 113 -5.33 1.96 2.88
N GLY A 114 -6.51 1.34 2.98
CA GLY A 114 -7.67 1.68 2.16
C GLY A 114 -8.24 3.08 2.48
N LEU A 115 -8.31 3.46 3.76
CA LEU A 115 -8.72 4.80 4.18
C LEU A 115 -7.71 5.86 3.71
N THR A 116 -6.41 5.58 3.83
CA THR A 116 -5.36 6.43 3.28
C THR A 116 -5.61 6.67 1.79
N GLY A 117 -5.85 5.59 1.03
CA GLY A 117 -6.20 5.69 -0.38
C GLY A 117 -7.47 6.51 -0.63
N ALA A 118 -8.52 6.35 0.18
CA ALA A 118 -9.75 7.12 0.00
C ALA A 118 -9.56 8.63 0.26
N VAL A 119 -8.81 8.98 1.31
CA VAL A 119 -8.46 10.39 1.61
C VAL A 119 -7.57 10.98 0.52
N GLN A 120 -6.59 10.22 0.04
CA GLN A 120 -5.73 10.64 -1.08
C GLN A 120 -6.51 10.86 -2.37
N GLU A 121 -7.52 10.03 -2.66
CA GLU A 121 -8.42 10.23 -3.80
C GLU A 121 -9.26 11.50 -3.63
N ARG A 122 -9.71 11.82 -2.40
CA ARG A 122 -10.44 13.05 -2.11
C ARG A 122 -9.57 14.30 -2.27
N ILE A 123 -8.33 14.27 -1.77
CA ILE A 123 -7.34 15.35 -1.94
C ILE A 123 -7.10 15.60 -3.43
N LYS A 124 -6.96 14.52 -4.21
CA LYS A 124 -6.79 14.62 -5.65
C LYS A 124 -8.03 15.23 -6.32
N SER A 125 -9.24 14.80 -5.97
CA SER A 125 -10.46 15.26 -6.64
C SER A 125 -10.84 16.70 -6.31
N GLU A 126 -10.54 17.19 -5.10
CA GLU A 126 -10.88 18.56 -4.68
C GLU A 126 -9.84 19.61 -5.11
N SER A 127 -8.56 19.30 -4.97
CA SER A 127 -7.48 20.29 -5.03
C SER A 127 -6.39 19.95 -6.04
N SER A 128 -6.35 18.72 -6.55
CA SER A 128 -5.34 18.22 -7.50
C SER A 128 -3.90 18.71 -7.19
N PRO A 129 -3.40 18.58 -5.95
CA PRO A 129 -2.09 19.10 -5.60
C PRO A 129 -0.99 18.35 -6.35
N SER A 130 0.13 19.04 -6.59
CA SER A 130 1.35 18.41 -7.11
C SER A 130 1.78 17.23 -6.24
N ALA A 131 2.30 16.17 -6.87
CA ALA A 131 2.82 14.98 -6.20
C ALA A 131 3.80 15.31 -5.06
N TYR A 132 4.68 16.31 -5.28
CA TYR A 132 5.67 16.74 -4.29
C TYR A 132 5.04 17.45 -3.09
N ALA A 133 4.02 18.29 -3.31
CA ALA A 133 3.29 18.96 -2.23
C ALA A 133 2.53 17.93 -1.38
N MET A 134 1.85 16.98 -2.04
CA MET A 134 1.14 15.89 -1.38
C MET A 134 2.08 15.01 -0.56
N MET A 135 3.25 14.68 -1.09
CA MET A 135 4.29 13.92 -0.39
C MET A 135 4.82 14.69 0.83
N LEU A 136 5.23 15.95 0.64
CA LEU A 136 5.80 16.77 1.71
C LEU A 136 4.81 16.97 2.86
N ASN A 137 3.55 17.29 2.55
CA ASN A 137 2.52 17.52 3.56
C ASN A 137 2.18 16.22 4.31
N THR A 138 1.98 15.10 3.60
CA THR A 138 1.64 13.81 4.24
C THR A 138 2.80 13.31 5.10
N ASN A 139 4.02 13.26 4.56
CA ASN A 139 5.19 12.78 5.28
C ASN A 139 5.60 13.74 6.42
N GLY A 140 5.41 15.05 6.26
CA GLY A 140 5.68 16.03 7.30
C GLY A 140 4.78 15.81 8.53
N TRP A 141 3.47 15.69 8.32
CA TRP A 141 2.54 15.34 9.41
C TRP A 141 2.84 13.96 10.00
N SER A 142 3.14 12.95 9.18
CA SER A 142 3.50 11.62 9.67
C SER A 142 4.78 11.65 10.51
N SER A 143 5.80 12.41 10.10
CA SER A 143 7.04 12.54 10.86
C SER A 143 6.81 13.21 12.21
N LEU A 144 5.97 14.25 12.29
CA LEU A 144 5.62 14.90 13.55
C LEU A 144 4.89 13.96 14.51
N ILE A 145 3.85 13.27 14.04
CA ILE A 145 3.07 12.33 14.86
C ILE A 145 3.97 11.19 15.36
N LEU A 146 4.80 10.63 14.48
CA LEU A 146 5.71 9.54 14.83
C LEU A 146 6.79 10.00 15.84
N SER A 147 7.32 11.22 15.68
CA SER A 147 8.31 11.78 16.60
C SER A 147 7.75 11.90 18.01
N VAL A 148 6.51 12.41 18.16
CA VAL A 148 5.82 12.45 19.46
C VAL A 148 5.63 11.04 20.01
N GLY A 149 5.19 10.08 19.18
CA GLY A 149 4.99 8.70 19.59
C GLY A 149 6.27 8.04 20.14
N VAL A 150 7.40 8.23 19.46
CA VAL A 150 8.71 7.67 19.83
C VAL A 150 9.28 8.34 21.08
N LEU A 151 9.06 9.65 21.26
CA LEU A 151 9.45 10.37 22.48
C LEU A 151 8.65 9.88 23.70
N VAL A 152 7.34 9.69 23.54
CA VAL A 152 6.46 9.20 24.61
C VAL A 152 6.75 7.73 24.96
N SER A 153 7.05 6.88 23.98
CA SER A 153 7.36 5.47 24.23
C SER A 153 8.75 5.25 24.85
N GLY A 154 9.64 6.23 24.75
CA GLY A 154 11.03 6.13 25.19
C GLY A 154 11.89 5.19 24.34
N GLU A 155 11.38 4.70 23.20
CA GLU A 155 12.11 3.78 22.31
C GLU A 155 13.36 4.42 21.72
N ILE A 156 13.41 5.75 21.64
CA ILE A 156 14.59 6.49 21.17
C ILE A 156 15.84 6.16 22.00
N PHE A 157 15.70 5.97 23.31
CA PHE A 157 16.84 5.65 24.18
C PHE A 157 17.36 4.24 23.91
N LYS A 158 16.46 3.27 23.70
CA LYS A 158 16.83 1.90 23.32
C LYS A 158 17.55 1.88 21.97
N PHE A 159 17.07 2.68 21.02
CA PHE A 159 17.67 2.82 19.70
C PHE A 159 19.08 3.44 19.75
N ILE A 160 19.29 4.49 20.55
CA ILE A 160 20.62 5.10 20.73
C ILE A 160 21.60 4.08 21.33
N SER A 161 21.20 3.33 22.36
CA SER A 161 22.05 2.29 22.94
C SER A 161 22.39 1.20 21.92
N PHE A 162 21.44 0.81 21.08
CA PHE A 162 21.64 -0.20 20.03
C PHE A 162 22.62 0.26 18.95
N ILE A 163 22.48 1.50 18.45
CA ILE A 163 23.42 2.07 17.47
C ILE A 163 24.81 2.25 18.06
N SER A 164 24.92 2.62 19.34
CA SER A 164 26.21 2.76 20.01
C SER A 164 26.97 1.44 20.08
N LEU A 165 26.25 0.32 20.14
CA LEU A 165 26.83 -1.03 20.12
C LEU A 165 27.15 -1.50 18.69
N TYR A 166 26.36 -1.08 17.70
CA TYR A 166 26.47 -1.52 16.30
C TYR A 166 26.43 -0.32 15.32
N PRO A 167 27.52 0.47 15.24
CA PRO A 167 27.54 1.71 14.46
C PRO A 167 27.37 1.49 12.95
N ASP A 168 27.80 0.33 12.43
CA ASP A 168 27.68 -0.02 11.01
C ASP A 168 26.23 -0.03 10.50
N ILE A 169 25.26 -0.18 11.41
CA ILE A 169 23.83 -0.19 11.09
C ILE A 169 23.36 1.15 10.50
N ILE A 170 24.03 2.25 10.84
CA ILE A 170 23.70 3.59 10.31
C ILE A 170 23.80 3.60 8.79
N ILE A 171 24.79 2.93 8.20
CA ILE A 171 24.97 2.89 6.73
C ILE A 171 23.77 2.20 6.07
N TYR A 172 23.33 1.07 6.62
CA TYR A 172 22.16 0.36 6.11
C TYR A 172 20.87 1.16 6.27
N LEU A 173 20.70 1.89 7.40
CA LEU A 173 19.55 2.76 7.62
C LEU A 173 19.50 3.95 6.65
N VAL A 174 20.65 4.60 6.42
CA VAL A 174 20.75 5.71 5.46
C VAL A 174 20.48 5.22 4.04
N ALA A 175 21.09 4.10 3.63
CA ALA A 175 20.83 3.50 2.32
C ALA A 175 19.35 3.13 2.14
N PHE A 176 18.74 2.51 3.17
CA PHE A 176 17.31 2.19 3.17
C PHE A 176 16.44 3.44 3.07
N ALA A 177 16.77 4.51 3.79
CA ALA A 177 16.05 5.78 3.75
C ALA A 177 16.15 6.46 2.37
N LEU A 178 17.33 6.48 1.75
CA LEU A 178 17.55 7.07 0.42
C LEU A 178 16.77 6.33 -0.67
N VAL A 179 16.88 5.00 -0.72
CA VAL A 179 16.15 4.17 -1.69
C VAL A 179 14.64 4.25 -1.41
N GLY A 180 14.24 4.29 -0.13
CA GLY A 180 12.86 4.49 0.31
C GLY A 180 12.29 5.83 -0.16
N ALA A 181 13.04 6.92 -0.03
CA ALA A 181 12.64 8.25 -0.49
C ALA A 181 12.45 8.30 -2.01
N LEU A 182 13.39 7.72 -2.77
CA LEU A 182 13.25 7.56 -4.22
C LEU A 182 11.99 6.76 -4.59
N GLY A 183 11.72 5.66 -3.88
CA GLY A 183 10.50 4.88 -4.06
C GLY A 183 9.22 5.67 -3.78
N GLN A 184 9.21 6.47 -2.71
CA GLN A 184 8.05 7.30 -2.36
C GLN A 184 7.72 8.35 -3.41
N MET A 185 8.73 8.92 -4.08
CA MET A 185 8.52 9.87 -5.18
C MET A 185 7.66 9.24 -6.28
N PHE A 186 7.94 8.00 -6.68
CA PHE A 186 7.13 7.27 -7.66
C PHE A 186 5.73 6.96 -7.15
N ILE A 187 5.58 6.60 -5.87
CA ILE A 187 4.27 6.31 -5.28
C ILE A 187 3.38 7.56 -5.28
N PHE A 188 3.87 8.69 -4.78
CA PHE A 188 3.09 9.93 -4.75
C PHE A 188 2.84 10.47 -6.16
N TYR A 189 3.78 10.31 -7.10
CA TYR A 189 3.54 10.63 -8.50
C TYR A 189 2.40 9.80 -9.08
N MET A 190 2.40 8.48 -8.86
CA MET A 190 1.33 7.58 -9.31
C MET A 190 -0.02 7.93 -8.68
N VAL A 191 -0.04 8.28 -7.38
CA VAL A 191 -1.25 8.69 -6.68
C VAL A 191 -1.79 10.01 -7.24
N ALA A 192 -0.93 11.02 -7.40
CA ALA A 192 -1.33 12.32 -7.95
C ALA A 192 -1.85 12.18 -9.39
N GLU A 193 -1.17 11.42 -10.24
CA GLU A 193 -1.50 11.33 -11.68
C GLU A 193 -2.63 10.33 -11.97
N PHE A 194 -2.58 9.12 -11.40
CA PHE A 194 -3.51 8.02 -11.72
C PHE A 194 -4.48 7.67 -10.60
N GLY A 195 -4.19 8.11 -9.38
CA GLY A 195 -4.99 7.83 -8.19
C GLY A 195 -4.48 6.62 -7.39
N PRO A 196 -5.01 6.41 -6.17
CA PRO A 196 -4.52 5.39 -5.25
C PRO A 196 -4.82 3.95 -5.69
N LEU A 197 -5.92 3.72 -6.41
CA LEU A 197 -6.27 2.39 -6.90
C LEU A 197 -5.25 1.85 -7.92
N PRO A 198 -4.94 2.52 -9.04
CA PRO A 198 -3.87 2.09 -9.95
C PRO A 198 -2.51 1.95 -9.24
N CYS A 199 -2.18 2.87 -8.33
CA CYS A 199 -0.96 2.76 -7.52
C CYS A 199 -0.93 1.44 -6.72
N SER A 200 -2.03 1.07 -6.06
CA SER A 200 -2.11 -0.18 -5.29
C SER A 200 -1.92 -1.40 -6.18
N VAL A 201 -2.53 -1.44 -7.37
CA VAL A 201 -2.37 -2.52 -8.35
C VAL A 201 -0.91 -2.64 -8.79
N VAL A 202 -0.27 -1.54 -9.18
CA VAL A 202 1.15 -1.55 -9.59
C VAL A 202 2.05 -2.06 -8.47
N THR A 203 1.84 -1.64 -7.22
CA THR A 203 2.66 -2.13 -6.10
C THR A 203 2.45 -3.61 -5.80
N THR A 204 1.22 -4.12 -5.95
CA THR A 204 0.91 -5.55 -5.81
C THR A 204 1.55 -6.36 -6.93
N THR A 205 1.47 -5.89 -8.17
CA THR A 205 2.15 -6.50 -9.33
C THR A 205 3.66 -6.55 -9.13
N ARG A 206 4.27 -5.48 -8.64
CA ARG A 206 5.70 -5.46 -8.28
C ARG A 206 6.03 -6.57 -7.27
N LYS A 207 5.25 -6.72 -6.20
CA LYS A 207 5.46 -7.79 -5.20
C LYS A 207 5.37 -9.16 -5.85
N PHE A 208 4.38 -9.39 -6.70
CA PHE A 208 4.23 -10.64 -7.43
C PHE A 208 5.47 -10.95 -8.28
N PHE A 209 5.96 -10.00 -9.07
CA PHE A 209 7.18 -10.18 -9.86
C PHE A 209 8.41 -10.43 -8.98
N THR A 210 8.55 -9.76 -7.84
CA THR A 210 9.65 -10.03 -6.90
C THR A 210 9.63 -11.50 -6.43
N VAL A 211 8.46 -12.06 -6.12
CA VAL A 211 8.34 -13.47 -5.74
C VAL A 211 8.64 -14.39 -6.93
N LEU A 212 8.13 -14.08 -8.13
CA LEU A 212 8.41 -14.86 -9.34
C LEU A 212 9.92 -14.89 -9.67
N THR A 213 10.59 -13.73 -9.64
CA THR A 213 12.03 -13.62 -9.82
C THR A 213 12.78 -14.42 -8.76
N SER A 214 12.36 -14.35 -7.49
CA SER A 214 12.95 -15.16 -6.41
C SER A 214 12.85 -16.66 -6.71
N VAL A 215 11.71 -17.14 -7.22
CA VAL A 215 11.54 -18.56 -7.58
C VAL A 215 12.51 -18.96 -8.70
N ILE A 216 12.62 -18.13 -9.74
CA ILE A 216 13.50 -18.40 -10.90
C ILE A 216 14.97 -18.40 -10.47
N LEU A 217 15.41 -17.41 -9.70
CA LEU A 217 16.80 -17.27 -9.27
C LEU A 217 17.24 -18.35 -8.29
N PHE A 218 16.37 -18.74 -7.36
CA PHE A 218 16.68 -19.77 -6.35
C PHE A 218 16.28 -21.19 -6.78
N GLY A 219 15.81 -21.38 -8.02
CA GLY A 219 15.46 -22.70 -8.56
C GLY A 219 14.34 -23.41 -7.82
N ASN A 220 13.40 -22.68 -7.20
CA ASN A 220 12.28 -23.29 -6.50
C ASN A 220 11.26 -23.84 -7.51
N VAL A 221 10.79 -25.07 -7.29
CA VAL A 221 9.72 -25.65 -8.12
C VAL A 221 8.38 -25.06 -7.72
N LEU A 222 7.67 -24.49 -8.69
CA LEU A 222 6.33 -23.94 -8.47
C LEU A 222 5.30 -25.06 -8.35
N LEU A 223 4.44 -24.97 -7.33
CA LEU A 223 3.28 -25.84 -7.18
C LEU A 223 2.26 -25.55 -8.30
N PRO A 224 1.44 -26.53 -8.72
CA PRO A 224 0.37 -26.31 -9.71
C PRO A 224 -0.56 -25.14 -9.34
N ARG A 225 -0.86 -24.96 -8.04
CA ARG A 225 -1.62 -23.80 -7.53
C ARG A 225 -0.95 -22.47 -7.88
N GLN A 226 0.37 -22.38 -7.78
CA GLN A 226 1.10 -21.16 -8.07
C GLN A 226 1.06 -20.86 -9.57
N TRP A 227 1.10 -21.87 -10.44
CA TRP A 227 0.88 -21.66 -11.87
C TRP A 227 -0.50 -21.08 -12.18
N VAL A 228 -1.55 -21.62 -11.56
CA VAL A 228 -2.92 -21.07 -11.68
C VAL A 228 -2.96 -19.63 -11.16
N GLY A 229 -2.36 -19.35 -10.00
CA GLY A 229 -2.26 -18.01 -9.44
C GLY A 229 -1.58 -17.03 -10.41
N ALA A 230 -0.47 -17.43 -11.03
CA ALA A 230 0.23 -16.61 -12.02
C ALA A 230 -0.66 -16.29 -13.23
N ILE A 231 -1.34 -17.30 -13.79
CA ILE A 231 -2.26 -17.12 -14.93
C ILE A 231 -3.37 -16.13 -14.57
N LEU A 232 -3.94 -16.21 -13.36
CA LEU A 232 -4.97 -15.28 -12.88
C LEU A 232 -4.45 -13.84 -12.77
N VAL A 233 -3.25 -13.64 -12.23
CA VAL A 233 -2.64 -12.31 -12.13
C VAL A 233 -2.42 -11.70 -13.51
N PHE A 234 -1.79 -12.44 -14.43
CA PHE A 234 -1.55 -11.95 -15.78
C PHE A 234 -2.86 -11.66 -16.51
N SER A 235 -3.83 -12.57 -16.42
CA SER A 235 -5.16 -12.37 -17.02
C SER A 235 -5.83 -11.11 -16.48
N GLY A 236 -5.81 -10.89 -15.17
CA GLY A 236 -6.41 -9.70 -14.54
C GLY A 236 -5.73 -8.41 -14.95
N LEU A 237 -4.39 -8.40 -15.06
CA LEU A 237 -3.63 -7.25 -15.53
C LEU A 237 -3.88 -6.94 -17.01
N PHE A 238 -3.91 -7.97 -17.87
CA PHE A 238 -4.24 -7.78 -19.29
C PHE A 238 -5.67 -7.26 -19.44
N LEU A 239 -6.63 -7.86 -18.75
CA LEU A 239 -8.03 -7.43 -18.79
C LEU A 239 -8.21 -5.99 -18.29
N ASP A 240 -7.56 -5.58 -17.20
CA ASP A 240 -7.59 -4.17 -16.76
C ASP A 240 -6.92 -3.26 -17.80
N MET A 241 -5.77 -3.64 -18.36
CA MET A 241 -5.11 -2.82 -19.37
C MET A 241 -5.96 -2.60 -20.64
N PHE A 242 -6.63 -3.65 -21.13
CA PHE A 242 -7.44 -3.59 -22.35
C PHE A 242 -8.82 -2.97 -22.14
N TYR A 243 -9.48 -3.27 -21.01
CA TYR A 243 -10.88 -2.89 -20.80
C TYR A 243 -11.10 -1.72 -19.83
N SER A 244 -10.08 -1.29 -19.08
CA SER A 244 -10.18 -0.14 -18.14
C SER A 244 -9.99 1.21 -18.85
N LYS A 245 -9.58 1.23 -20.13
CA LYS A 245 -9.55 2.43 -20.99
C LYS A 245 -10.94 2.91 -21.45
N GLY A 246 -12.02 2.23 -21.07
CA GLY A 246 -13.39 2.60 -21.44
C GLY A 246 -14.06 3.53 -20.43
N LYS A 247 -14.21 4.81 -20.81
CA LYS A 247 -14.98 5.92 -20.19
C LYS A 247 -14.23 6.75 -19.14
N GLY A 248 -13.67 7.88 -19.60
CA GLY A 248 -13.33 9.02 -18.75
C GLY A 248 -14.57 9.57 -18.02
N PRO A 249 -14.38 10.40 -16.98
CA PRO A 249 -15.46 10.86 -16.12
C PRO A 249 -16.50 11.64 -16.93
N VAL A 250 -17.77 11.29 -16.76
CA VAL A 250 -18.91 12.11 -17.19
C VAL A 250 -18.76 13.46 -16.52
N LYS A 251 -18.45 14.52 -17.29
CA LYS A 251 -18.57 15.90 -16.84
C LYS A 251 -20.01 16.09 -16.35
N ARG A 252 -20.21 16.25 -15.04
CA ARG A 252 -21.44 16.86 -14.54
C ARG A 252 -21.42 18.31 -15.02
N VAL A 253 -22.27 18.59 -16.00
CA VAL A 253 -22.64 19.94 -16.40
C VAL A 253 -23.12 20.64 -15.14
N ALA A 254 -22.44 21.72 -14.75
CA ALA A 254 -22.99 22.65 -13.77
C ALA A 254 -24.24 23.27 -14.41
N GLU A 255 -25.41 22.95 -13.87
CA GLU A 255 -26.63 23.71 -14.15
C GLU A 255 -26.49 25.10 -13.53
N LYS A 256 -27.06 26.05 -14.27
CA LYS A 256 -26.96 27.51 -14.14
C LYS A 256 -27.43 28.06 -12.79
#